data_AF-A0A2A3MQI9-F1
#
_entry.id   AF-A0A2A3MQI9-F1
#
_cell.length_a   1.000
_cell.length_b   1.000
_cell.length_c   1.000
_cell.angle_alpha   90.00
_cell.angle_beta   90.00
_cell.angle_gamma   90.00
#
_symmetry.space_group_name_H-M   'P 1'
#
loop_
_entity.id
_entity.type
_entity.pdbx_description
1 polymer ?
#
loop_
_entity_poly.entity_id
_entity_poly.type
_entity_poly.pdbx_seq_one_letter_code
_entity_poly.pdbx_strand_id
1 'polypeptide(L)'
;MPRLTARERLAELETRQRKSSNEIDAARISVQSRYAAVVQDLSVETLTERELRELRQLSIQRGGAAAIAALKPPLPPKMPGKKSKPPR
;
A
#
# COMPACT_ATOMS: atom_id res chain seq x y z
N MET A 1 -42.62 30.60 8.80
CA MET A 1 -41.63 29.51 8.94
C MET A 1 -41.78 28.89 10.32
N PRO A 2 -42.27 27.64 10.43
CA PRO A 2 -42.44 26.98 11.72
C PRO A 2 -41.07 26.84 12.39
N ARG A 3 -40.93 27.36 13.60
CA ARG A 3 -39.70 27.22 14.38
C ARG A 3 -39.71 25.83 15.00
N LEU A 4 -38.85 24.92 14.50
CA LEU A 4 -38.61 23.62 15.13
C LEU A 4 -38.43 23.79 16.63
N THR A 5 -39.10 22.95 17.40
CA THR A 5 -38.98 22.92 18.86
C THR A 5 -37.56 22.50 19.25
N ALA A 6 -37.12 22.86 20.46
CA ALA A 6 -35.77 22.51 20.92
C ALA A 6 -35.50 20.99 20.87
N ARG A 7 -36.54 20.17 21.09
CA ARG A 7 -36.45 18.70 21.02
C ARG A 7 -36.23 18.18 19.61
N GLU A 8 -36.95 18.74 18.62
CA GLU A 8 -36.78 18.34 17.22
C GLU A 8 -35.42 18.75 16.67
N ARG A 9 -34.92 19.93 17.08
CA ARG A 9 -33.56 20.37 16.73
C ARG A 9 -32.51 19.44 17.34
N LEU A 10 -32.70 18.99 18.58
CA LEU A 10 -31.80 18.03 19.21
C LEU A 10 -31.79 16.70 18.46
N ALA A 11 -32.97 16.15 18.12
CA ALA A 11 -33.07 14.90 17.37
C ALA A 11 -32.42 14.99 15.97
N GLU A 12 -32.57 16.12 15.29
CA GLU A 12 -31.89 16.38 14.01
C GLU A 12 -30.36 16.41 14.17
N LEU A 13 -29.85 17.07 15.22
CA LEU A 13 -28.42 17.11 15.52
C LEU A 13 -27.87 15.73 15.86
N GLU A 14 -28.58 14.93 16.65
CA GLU A 14 -28.18 13.55 16.97
C GLU A 14 -28.15 12.67 15.71
N THR A 15 -29.13 12.83 14.81
CA THR A 15 -29.17 12.09 13.54
C THR A 15 -27.98 12.48 12.66
N ARG A 16 -27.67 13.77 12.56
CA ARG A 16 -26.50 14.27 11.81
C ARG A 16 -25.19 13.80 12.44
N GLN A 17 -25.09 13.78 13.76
CA GLN A 17 -23.92 13.26 14.47
C GLN A 17 -23.69 11.79 14.14
N ARG A 18 -24.73 10.95 14.27
CA ARG A 18 -24.64 9.52 13.95
C ARG A 18 -24.24 9.30 12.49
N LYS A 19 -24.83 10.05 11.56
CA LYS A 19 -24.48 9.97 10.15
C LYS A 19 -23.01 10.33 9.90
N SER A 20 -22.53 11.41 10.51
CA SER A 20 -21.14 11.85 10.39
C SER A 20 -20.17 10.80 10.98
N SER A 21 -20.50 10.21 12.13
CA SER A 21 -19.69 9.13 12.71
C SER A 21 -19.60 7.92 11.78
N ASN A 22 -20.73 7.50 11.20
CA ASN A 22 -20.76 6.37 10.26
C ASN A 22 -19.91 6.66 9.00
N GLU A 23 -19.95 7.89 8.49
CA GLU A 23 -19.12 8.30 7.35
C GLU A 23 -17.63 8.27 7.68
N ILE A 24 -17.24 8.68 8.90
CA ILE A 24 -15.86 8.61 9.38
C ILE A 24 -15.40 7.14 9.47
N ASP A 25 -16.22 6.26 10.02
CA ASP A 25 -15.86 4.84 10.16
C ASP A 25 -15.77 4.14 8.81
N ALA A 26 -16.68 4.45 7.88
CA ALA A 26 -16.60 3.96 6.50
C ALA A 26 -15.31 4.44 5.80
N ALA A 27 -14.92 5.70 5.99
CA ALA A 27 -13.68 6.24 5.46
C ALA A 27 -12.44 5.55 6.06
N ARG A 28 -12.44 5.30 7.38
CA ARG A 28 -11.36 4.53 8.05
C ARG A 28 -11.21 3.14 7.47
N ILE A 29 -12.31 2.41 7.33
CA ILE A 29 -12.32 1.06 6.75
C ILE A 29 -11.82 1.10 5.31
N SER A 30 -12.26 2.08 4.51
CA SER A 30 -11.81 2.24 3.12
C SER A 30 -10.30 2.49 2.98
N VAL A 31 -9.71 3.23 3.93
CA VAL A 31 -8.26 3.46 3.95
C VAL A 31 -7.54 2.17 4.36
N GLN A 32 -8.00 1.51 5.42
CA GLN A 32 -7.42 0.25 5.89
C GLN A 32 -7.51 -0.85 4.82
N SER A 33 -8.63 -0.98 4.13
CA SER A 33 -8.81 -1.97 3.07
C SER A 33 -7.88 -1.72 1.88
N ARG A 34 -7.65 -0.46 1.52
CA ARG A 34 -6.67 -0.09 0.49
C ARG A 34 -5.25 -0.52 0.87
N TYR A 35 -4.83 -0.23 2.10
CA TYR A 35 -3.51 -0.67 2.57
C TYR A 35 -3.41 -2.19 2.69
N ALA A 36 -4.48 -2.86 3.14
CA ALA A 36 -4.52 -4.31 3.21
C ALA A 36 -4.40 -4.97 1.81
N ALA A 37 -5.06 -4.41 0.79
CA ALA A 37 -4.92 -4.87 -0.59
C ALA A 37 -3.48 -4.73 -1.10
N VAL A 38 -2.84 -3.58 -0.84
CA VAL A 38 -1.43 -3.36 -1.21
C VAL A 38 -0.50 -4.37 -0.53
N VAL A 39 -0.77 -4.74 0.72
CA VAL A 39 0.03 -5.75 1.44
C VAL A 39 -0.11 -7.12 0.77
N GLN A 40 -1.33 -7.52 0.38
CA GLN A 40 -1.56 -8.80 -0.31
C GLN A 40 -0.86 -8.89 -1.67
N ASP A 41 -0.66 -7.76 -2.34
CA ASP A 41 0.05 -7.69 -3.62
C ASP A 41 1.58 -7.69 -3.46
N LEU A 42 2.12 -7.65 -2.23
CA LEU A 42 3.56 -7.71 -2.02
C LEU A 42 4.09 -9.11 -2.36
N SER A 43 5.15 -9.17 -3.16
CA SER A 43 5.77 -10.44 -3.54
C SER A 43 6.25 -11.27 -2.35
N VAL A 44 6.47 -10.66 -1.18
CA VAL A 44 6.82 -11.37 0.05
C VAL A 44 5.70 -12.28 0.56
N GLU A 45 4.44 -11.97 0.26
CA GLU A 45 3.27 -12.80 0.65
C GLU A 45 3.17 -14.09 -0.18
N THR A 46 3.89 -14.19 -1.30
CA THR A 46 4.01 -15.44 -2.07
C THR A 46 5.03 -16.41 -1.47
N LEU A 47 5.89 -15.92 -0.56
CA LEU A 47 6.86 -16.76 0.13
C LEU A 47 6.19 -17.51 1.27
N THR A 48 6.56 -18.76 1.46
CA THR A 48 6.23 -19.48 2.68
C THR A 48 7.01 -18.89 3.86
N GLU A 49 6.49 -19.07 5.07
CA GLU A 49 7.16 -18.64 6.31
C GLU A 49 8.59 -19.24 6.43
N ARG A 50 8.81 -20.44 5.90
CA ARG A 50 10.14 -21.08 5.89
C ARG A 50 11.11 -20.32 4.98
N GLU A 51 10.69 -20.01 3.76
CA GLU A 51 11.51 -19.30 2.76
C GLU A 51 11.84 -17.89 3.24
N LEU A 52 10.87 -17.20 3.85
CA LEU A 52 11.08 -15.87 4.41
C LEU A 52 12.11 -15.88 5.54
N ARG A 53 12.02 -16.85 6.46
CA ARG A 53 12.99 -17.00 7.55
C ARG A 53 14.39 -17.29 7.03
N GLU A 54 14.50 -18.16 6.03
CA GLU A 54 15.77 -18.49 5.41
C GLU A 54 16.38 -17.27 4.70
N LEU A 55 15.60 -16.54 3.91
CA LEU A 55 16.03 -15.32 3.23
C LEU A 55 16.51 -14.27 4.24
N ARG A 56 15.78 -14.08 5.35
CA ARG A 56 16.18 -13.19 6.44
C ARG A 56 17.52 -13.62 7.05
N GLN A 57 17.68 -14.89 7.35
CA GLN A 57 18.90 -15.41 7.97
C GLN A 57 20.12 -15.27 7.05
N LEU A 58 19.97 -15.60 5.77
CA LEU A 58 21.00 -15.42 4.75
C LEU A 58 21.37 -13.93 4.58
N SER A 59 20.38 -13.04 4.64
CA SER A 59 20.60 -11.59 4.52
C SER A 59 21.38 -11.03 5.71
N ILE A 60 21.06 -11.49 6.93
CA ILE A 60 21.78 -11.11 8.15
C ILE A 60 23.23 -11.62 8.09
N GLN A 61 23.43 -12.88 7.68
CA GLN A 61 24.76 -13.48 7.59
C GLN A 61 25.66 -12.82 6.53
N ARG A 62 25.08 -12.39 5.39
CA ARG A 62 25.84 -11.65 4.35
C ARG A 62 26.15 -10.21 4.72
N GLY A 63 25.42 -9.61 5.66
CA GLY A 63 25.49 -8.18 5.94
C GLY A 63 24.71 -7.34 4.90
N GLY A 64 24.09 -6.26 5.37
CA GLY A 64 23.05 -5.53 4.63
C GLY A 64 23.43 -5.09 3.21
N ALA A 65 24.61 -4.51 3.01
CA ALA A 65 25.04 -4.03 1.70
C ALA A 65 25.22 -5.18 0.68
N ALA A 66 25.80 -6.29 1.10
CA ALA A 66 26.02 -7.45 0.23
C ALA A 66 24.71 -8.21 -0.06
N ALA A 67 23.81 -8.28 0.92
CA ALA A 67 22.46 -8.83 0.72
C ALA A 67 21.67 -8.01 -0.31
N ILE A 68 21.66 -6.67 -0.18
CA ILE A 68 20.99 -5.77 -1.13
C ILE A 68 21.58 -5.91 -2.54
N ALA A 69 22.91 -5.95 -2.66
CA ALA A 69 23.56 -6.12 -3.96
C ALA A 69 23.16 -7.44 -4.65
N ALA A 70 22.97 -8.51 -3.87
CA ALA A 70 22.58 -9.82 -4.38
C ALA A 70 21.10 -9.94 -4.75
N LEU A 71 20.23 -9.22 -4.03
CA LEU A 71 18.78 -9.19 -4.30
C LEU A 71 18.41 -8.23 -5.44
N LYS A 72 19.30 -7.31 -5.80
CA LYS A 72 19.07 -6.37 -6.91
C LYS A 72 19.00 -7.18 -8.21
N PRO A 73 17.96 -7.01 -9.05
CA PRO A 73 17.90 -7.73 -10.31
C PRO A 73 19.14 -7.41 -11.14
N PRO A 74 19.72 -8.39 -11.86
CA PRO A 74 20.81 -8.12 -12.77
C PRO A 74 20.34 -7.07 -13.78
N LEU A 75 21.10 -5.97 -13.93
CA LEU A 75 20.79 -4.99 -14.97
C LEU A 75 20.68 -5.74 -16.30
N PRO A 76 19.64 -5.50 -17.11
CA PRO A 76 19.57 -6.11 -18.43
C PRO A 76 20.85 -5.76 -19.18
N PRO A 77 21.44 -6.71 -19.95
CA PRO A 77 22.61 -6.41 -20.75
C PRO A 77 22.25 -5.22 -21.65
N LYS A 78 23.03 -4.13 -21.57
CA LYS A 78 22.94 -3.03 -22.53
C LYS A 78 23.09 -3.64 -23.93
N MET A 79 21.99 -3.83 -24.64
CA MET A 79 22.05 -4.18 -26.05
C MET A 79 22.84 -3.08 -26.75
N PRO A 80 23.87 -3.41 -27.56
CA PRO A 80 24.62 -2.39 -28.28
C PRO A 80 23.65 -1.64 -29.20
N GLY A 81 23.47 -0.35 -28.91
CA GLY A 81 22.59 0.52 -29.69
C GLY A 81 22.96 0.43 -31.17
N LYS A 82 21.99 0.09 -32.01
CA LYS A 82 22.13 0.14 -33.46
C LYS A 82 22.60 1.55 -33.83
N LYS A 83 23.84 1.68 -34.31
CA LYS A 83 24.31 2.94 -34.91
C LYS A 83 23.40 3.25 -36.10
N SER A 84 22.59 4.29 -36.00
CA SER A 84 21.89 4.85 -37.14
C SER A 84 22.92 5.41 -38.13
N LYS A 85 22.86 4.93 -39.37
CA LYS A 85 23.66 5.41 -40.49
C LYS A 85 23.11 6.77 -40.94
N PRO A 86 23.94 7.80 -41.20
CA PRO A 86 23.44 9.09 -41.65
C PRO A 86 22.99 9.03 -43.13
N PRO A 87 22.07 9.92 -43.55
CA PRO A 87 21.49 9.92 -44.89
C PRO A 87 22.51 10.43 -45.93
N ARG A 88 22.31 10.00 -47.18
CA ARG A 88 23.11 10.37 -48.36
C ARG A 88 22.93 11.82 -48.75
#